data_AF-A0A8T5ID43-F1
#
_entry.id   AF-A0A8T5ID43-F1
#
_cell.length_a   1.000
_cell.length_b   1.000
_cell.length_c   1.000
_cell.angle_alpha   90.00
_cell.angle_beta   90.00
_cell.angle_gamma   90.00
#
_symmetry.space_group_name_H-M   'P 1'
#
loop_
_entity.id
_entity.type
_entity.pdbx_description
1 polymer ?
#
loop_
_entity_poly.entity_id
_entity_poly.type
_entity_poly.pdbx_seq_one_letter_code
_entity_poly.pdbx_strand_id
1 'polypeptide(L)'
;MGRKLGRGLDELLEDNDVDLPFLSAYGDATEEHLEGITPSTGSDDVEELLAAMNRHLAGEIEGLSLSKKTEGILLEMNNSEVLPLVPSDLQLPGFSKGQLSADRLTASVVINSWGIEVRRLLDRLAEFVLL
;
A
#
# COMPACT_ATOMS: atom_id res chain seq x y z
N MET A 1 -25.21 25.77 -48.87
CA MET A 1 -23.84 25.30 -48.56
C MET A 1 -23.79 24.79 -47.11
N GLY A 2 -24.08 23.51 -46.88
CA GLY A 2 -23.85 22.85 -45.59
C GLY A 2 -22.56 22.04 -45.66
N ARG A 3 -21.57 22.35 -44.83
CA ARG A 3 -20.29 21.63 -44.79
C ARG A 3 -20.51 20.23 -44.21
N LYS A 4 -20.07 19.20 -44.94
CA LYS A 4 -19.98 17.80 -44.50
C LYS A 4 -19.20 17.71 -43.19
N LEU A 5 -19.85 17.26 -42.12
CA LEU A 5 -19.22 16.72 -40.91
C LEU A 5 -19.87 15.36 -40.65
N GLY A 6 -19.49 14.34 -41.42
CA GLY A 6 -20.21 13.05 -41.35
C GLY A 6 -19.56 11.88 -42.08
N ARG A 7 -18.24 11.90 -42.30
CA ARG A 7 -17.51 10.81 -42.97
C ARG A 7 -16.17 10.48 -42.32
N GLY A 8 -16.02 10.73 -41.03
CA GLY A 8 -14.76 10.43 -40.33
C GLY A 8 -14.92 9.98 -38.88
N LEU A 9 -16.15 9.98 -38.35
CA LEU A 9 -16.43 9.39 -37.03
C LEU A 9 -16.89 7.93 -37.15
N ASP A 10 -17.49 7.57 -38.28
CA ASP A 10 -17.95 6.21 -38.58
C ASP A 10 -16.75 5.26 -38.76
N GLU A 11 -15.75 5.67 -39.54
CA GLU A 11 -14.49 4.92 -39.75
C GLU A 11 -13.58 4.84 -38.50
N LEU A 12 -13.82 5.66 -37.46
CA LEU A 12 -13.09 5.57 -36.18
C LEU A 12 -13.82 4.75 -35.11
N LEU A 13 -15.12 4.46 -35.31
CA LEU A 13 -15.91 3.56 -34.47
C LEU A 13 -15.77 2.10 -34.93
N GLU A 14 -15.53 1.87 -36.22
CA GLU A 14 -15.42 0.52 -36.81
C GLU A 14 -14.11 -0.21 -36.47
N ASP A 15 -13.06 0.51 -36.02
CA ASP A 15 -11.79 -0.07 -35.56
C ASP A 15 -11.76 -0.34 -34.04
N ASN A 16 -12.84 -0.01 -33.30
CA ASN A 16 -12.95 -0.27 -31.86
C ASN A 16 -13.86 -1.47 -31.52
N ASP A 17 -14.17 -2.32 -32.49
CA ASP A 17 -14.75 -3.66 -32.26
C ASP A 17 -13.64 -4.72 -32.17
N VAL A 18 -12.52 -4.35 -31.51
CA VAL A 18 -11.51 -5.32 -31.11
C VAL A 18 -12.06 -5.99 -29.85
N ASP A 19 -12.67 -7.15 -30.05
CA ASP A 19 -12.95 -8.14 -29.01
C ASP A 19 -11.80 -8.09 -27.98
N LEU A 20 -12.11 -7.69 -26.75
CA LEU A 20 -11.18 -7.64 -25.63
C LEU A 20 -11.21 -9.03 -24.95
N PRO A 21 -10.37 -10.01 -25.35
CA PRO A 21 -10.26 -11.28 -24.65
C PRO A 21 -9.69 -11.11 -23.22
N PHE A 22 -9.30 -9.88 -22.85
CA PHE A 22 -8.82 -9.54 -21.52
C PHE A 22 -9.93 -9.48 -20.45
N LEU A 23 -11.20 -9.25 -20.82
CA LEU A 23 -12.30 -9.24 -19.84
C LEU A 23 -12.96 -10.60 -19.64
N SER A 24 -12.94 -11.48 -20.65
CA SER A 24 -13.37 -12.88 -20.50
C SER A 24 -12.42 -13.70 -19.63
N ALA A 25 -11.15 -13.29 -19.50
CA ALA A 25 -10.21 -13.87 -18.54
C ALA A 25 -10.50 -13.50 -17.07
N TYR A 26 -11.31 -12.46 -16.82
CA TYR A 26 -11.76 -12.06 -15.48
C TYR A 26 -13.23 -12.42 -15.21
N GLY A 27 -13.81 -13.26 -16.08
CA GLY A 27 -15.23 -13.61 -16.09
C GLY A 27 -15.53 -15.10 -15.89
N ASP A 28 -14.66 -15.84 -15.22
CA ASP A 28 -15.01 -17.13 -14.64
C ASP A 28 -14.62 -17.07 -13.16
N ALA A 29 -15.61 -16.76 -12.31
CA ALA A 29 -15.52 -17.01 -10.88
C ALA A 29 -15.68 -18.52 -10.62
N THR A 30 -14.86 -19.34 -11.30
CA THR A 30 -14.64 -20.71 -10.88
C THR A 30 -13.72 -20.67 -9.68
N GLU A 31 -14.19 -21.37 -8.66
CA GLU A 31 -13.60 -21.60 -7.35
C GLU A 31 -12.31 -22.43 -7.46
N GLU A 32 -11.40 -22.06 -8.36
CA GLU A 32 -10.04 -22.55 -8.35
C GLU A 32 -9.28 -21.68 -7.35
N HIS A 33 -9.27 -22.19 -6.11
CA HIS A 33 -8.33 -21.84 -5.06
C HIS A 33 -6.91 -21.74 -5.63
N LEU A 34 -6.56 -20.55 -6.13
CA LEU A 34 -5.19 -20.10 -6.14
C LEU A 34 -4.80 -19.99 -4.67
N GLU A 35 -3.98 -20.93 -4.21
CA GLU A 35 -3.23 -20.80 -2.97
C GLU A 35 -2.39 -19.52 -3.05
N GLY A 36 -2.95 -18.42 -2.55
CA GLY A 36 -2.28 -17.13 -2.55
C GLY A 36 -3.32 -16.03 -2.42
N ILE A 37 -3.30 -15.36 -1.27
CA ILE A 37 -4.15 -14.22 -0.86
C ILE A 37 -5.64 -14.52 -0.80
N THR A 38 -6.04 -15.20 0.29
CA THR A 38 -7.40 -15.08 0.80
C THR A 38 -7.74 -13.60 0.96
N PRO A 39 -8.90 -13.11 0.48
CA PRO A 39 -9.44 -11.86 0.95
C PRO A 39 -9.87 -12.13 2.40
N SER A 40 -8.95 -11.93 3.34
CA SER A 40 -9.24 -12.08 4.76
C SER A 40 -10.39 -11.14 5.09
N THR A 41 -11.53 -11.74 5.38
CA THR A 41 -12.72 -11.05 5.83
C THR A 41 -12.56 -10.85 7.33
N GLY A 42 -12.05 -9.69 7.71
CA GLY A 42 -12.35 -9.06 9.00
C GLY A 42 -11.63 -9.67 10.20
N SER A 43 -10.76 -8.86 10.80
CA SER A 43 -10.01 -9.08 12.06
C SER A 43 -8.69 -9.81 11.89
N ASP A 44 -8.59 -10.82 11.01
CA ASP A 44 -7.33 -11.51 10.72
C ASP A 44 -6.33 -10.60 9.98
N ASP A 45 -6.84 -9.64 9.19
CA ASP A 45 -6.02 -8.67 8.45
C ASP A 45 -5.00 -7.92 9.31
N VAL A 46 -5.35 -7.57 10.55
CA VAL A 46 -4.45 -6.77 11.40
C VAL A 46 -3.33 -7.63 12.01
N GLU A 47 -3.63 -8.87 12.38
CA GLU A 47 -2.63 -9.80 12.89
C GLU A 47 -1.75 -10.33 11.74
N GLU A 48 -2.32 -10.59 10.57
CA GLU A 48 -1.57 -10.90 9.35
C GLU A 48 -0.69 -9.73 8.90
N LEU A 49 -1.21 -8.50 8.94
CA LEU A 49 -0.44 -7.29 8.65
C LEU A 49 0.74 -7.17 9.63
N LEU A 50 0.53 -7.46 10.91
CA LEU A 50 1.59 -7.41 11.93
C LEU A 50 2.63 -8.49 11.69
N ALA A 51 2.19 -9.70 11.34
CA ALA A 51 3.07 -10.78 10.98
C ALA A 51 3.86 -10.47 9.70
N ALA A 52 3.23 -9.88 8.68
CA ALA A 52 3.89 -9.46 7.45
C ALA A 52 4.94 -8.37 7.71
N MET A 53 4.60 -7.37 8.53
CA MET A 53 5.54 -6.33 8.98
C MET A 53 6.74 -6.93 9.71
N ASN A 54 6.50 -7.80 10.70
CA ASN A 54 7.58 -8.44 11.46
C ASN A 54 8.46 -9.34 10.57
N ARG A 55 7.86 -10.09 9.62
CA ARG A 55 8.62 -10.87 8.64
C ARG A 55 9.49 -9.99 7.75
N HIS A 56 8.96 -8.83 7.33
CA HIS A 56 9.69 -7.89 6.48
C HIS A 56 10.86 -7.21 7.22
N LEU A 57 10.65 -6.87 8.49
CA LEU A 57 11.66 -6.27 9.36
C LEU A 57 12.79 -7.24 9.76
N ALA A 58 12.64 -8.54 9.49
CA ALA A 58 13.64 -9.59 9.70
C ALA A 58 14.30 -9.62 11.10
N GLY A 59 13.70 -8.97 12.11
CA GLY A 59 14.23 -8.82 13.45
C GLY A 59 13.56 -7.68 14.23
N GLU A 60 13.82 -7.63 15.54
CA GLU A 60 13.47 -6.48 16.37
C GLU A 60 14.47 -5.36 16.09
N ILE A 61 13.99 -4.28 15.47
CA ILE A 61 14.81 -3.10 15.18
C ILE A 61 14.80 -2.20 16.41
N GLU A 62 15.97 -1.88 16.96
CA GLU A 62 16.08 -0.96 18.09
C GLU A 62 15.46 0.39 17.72
N GLY A 63 14.54 0.87 18.56
CA GLY A 63 13.80 2.10 18.32
C GLY A 63 12.56 1.96 17.45
N LEU A 64 12.18 0.75 17.00
CA LEU A 64 10.92 0.52 16.28
C LEU A 64 9.99 -0.36 17.13
N SER A 65 8.76 0.08 17.33
CA SER A 65 7.74 -0.61 18.11
C SER A 65 6.44 -0.74 17.32
N LEU A 66 5.95 -1.96 17.19
CA LEU A 66 4.69 -2.28 16.51
C LEU A 66 3.63 -2.66 17.54
N SER A 67 2.53 -1.91 17.57
CA SER A 67 1.41 -2.14 18.49
C SER A 67 0.10 -2.29 17.73
N LYS A 68 -0.66 -3.37 17.97
CA LYS A 68 -2.00 -3.52 17.38
C LYS A 68 -3.00 -2.52 18.00
N LYS A 69 -3.75 -1.83 17.14
CA LYS A 69 -4.85 -0.91 17.50
C LYS A 69 -6.13 -1.35 16.79
N THR A 70 -7.27 -0.83 17.26
CA THR A 70 -8.59 -1.14 16.69
C THR A 70 -8.74 -0.68 15.23
N GLU A 71 -7.99 0.34 14.80
CA GLU A 71 -8.03 0.90 13.43
C GLU A 71 -6.97 0.28 12.49
N GLY A 72 -5.98 -0.45 13.02
CA GLY A 72 -4.82 -0.93 12.27
C GLY A 72 -3.61 -1.16 13.17
N ILE A 73 -2.40 -1.08 12.62
CA ILE A 73 -1.15 -1.25 13.37
C ILE A 73 -0.51 0.10 13.62
N LEU A 74 -0.31 0.44 14.89
CA LEU A 74 0.50 1.58 15.27
C LEU A 74 1.97 1.21 15.16
N LEU A 75 2.67 1.88 14.26
CA LEU A 75 4.11 1.88 14.15
C LEU A 75 4.64 3.12 14.90
N GLU A 76 5.38 2.88 15.98
CA GLU A 76 6.08 3.90 16.73
C GLU A 76 7.58 3.77 16.47
N MET A 77 8.22 4.90 16.19
CA MET A 77 9.65 5.01 15.93
C MET A 77 10.23 6.00 16.92
N ASN A 78 11.20 5.57 17.69
CA ASN A 78 11.96 6.36 18.63
C ASN A 78 13.44 6.10 18.38
N ASN A 79 14.09 7.04 17.70
CA ASN A 79 15.51 6.98 17.43
C ASN A 79 16.23 8.11 18.15
N SER A 80 17.49 7.85 18.53
CA SER A 80 18.37 8.88 19.11
C SER A 80 18.87 9.88 18.06
N GLU A 81 18.79 9.50 16.78
CA GLU A 81 19.19 10.31 15.62
C GLU A 81 17.99 10.76 14.78
N VAL A 82 18.24 11.76 13.94
CA VAL A 82 17.23 12.37 13.06
C VAL A 82 16.79 11.35 12.02
N LEU A 83 15.52 10.94 12.09
CA LEU A 83 14.93 10.02 11.13
C LEU A 83 14.98 10.61 9.71
N PRO A 84 15.31 9.81 8.69
CA PRO A 84 15.32 10.23 7.29
C PRO A 84 13.89 10.30 6.71
N LEU A 85 12.95 10.83 7.49
CA LEU A 85 11.54 10.92 7.16
C LEU A 85 11.12 12.38 6.98
N VAL A 86 10.20 12.60 6.04
CA VAL A 86 9.47 13.86 5.94
C VAL A 86 8.00 13.66 6.33
N PRO A 87 7.29 14.72 6.75
CA PRO A 87 5.88 14.61 7.12
C PRO A 87 5.01 13.94 6.04
N SER A 88 5.34 14.17 4.76
CA SER A 88 4.62 13.59 3.62
C SER A 88 4.76 12.07 3.53
N ASP A 89 5.84 11.46 4.04
CA ASP A 89 5.96 9.98 4.08
C ASP A 89 4.92 9.36 5.03
N LEU A 90 4.45 10.10 6.05
CA LEU A 90 3.43 9.62 6.98
C LEU A 90 1.99 9.92 6.52
N GLN A 91 1.83 10.55 5.35
CA GLN A 91 0.54 10.92 4.77
C GLN A 91 0.21 10.11 3.50
N LEU A 92 0.93 9.01 3.26
CA LEU A 92 0.70 8.16 2.10
C LEU A 92 -0.57 7.29 2.28
N PRO A 93 -1.21 6.87 1.18
CA PRO A 93 -2.39 6.00 1.25
C PRO A 93 -2.08 4.70 2.00
N GLY A 94 -2.97 4.31 2.91
CA GLY A 94 -2.76 3.17 3.81
C GLY A 94 -2.18 3.57 5.17
N PHE A 95 -1.71 4.81 5.33
CA PHE A 95 -1.36 5.40 6.62
C PHE A 95 -2.48 6.29 7.16
N SER A 96 -2.55 6.37 8.47
CA SER A 96 -3.51 7.15 9.24
C SER A 96 -2.82 7.73 10.47
N LYS A 97 -3.24 8.92 10.90
CA LYS A 97 -2.70 9.59 12.11
C LYS A 97 -1.17 9.68 12.13
N GLY A 98 -0.55 9.88 10.97
CA GLY A 98 0.89 10.08 10.83
C GLY A 98 1.36 11.35 11.54
N GLN A 99 2.29 11.20 12.47
CA GLN A 99 2.86 12.28 13.27
C GLN A 99 4.38 12.14 13.32
N LEU A 100 5.07 13.22 12.95
CA LEU A 100 6.53 13.33 13.04
C LEU A 100 6.84 14.45 14.03
N SER A 101 7.71 14.18 15.00
CA SER A 101 8.17 15.18 15.96
C SER A 101 8.96 16.29 15.26
N ALA A 102 8.95 17.50 15.83
CA ALA A 102 9.68 18.65 15.27
C ALA A 102 11.19 18.37 15.18
N ASP A 103 11.73 17.64 16.16
CA ASP A 103 13.11 17.19 16.22
C ASP A 103 13.41 16.01 15.28
N ARG A 104 12.38 15.43 14.65
CA ARG A 104 12.43 14.25 13.76
C ARG A 104 13.07 13.00 14.37
N LEU A 105 13.23 12.98 15.69
CA LEU A 105 13.73 11.82 16.45
C LEU A 105 12.65 10.76 16.65
N THR A 106 11.39 11.20 16.69
CA THR A 106 10.23 10.37 16.98
C THR A 106 9.19 10.51 15.88
N ALA A 107 8.62 9.38 15.48
CA ALA A 107 7.52 9.33 14.53
C ALA A 107 6.52 8.25 14.92
N SER A 108 5.25 8.47 14.63
CA SER A 108 4.17 7.54 14.88
C SER A 108 3.22 7.52 13.71
N VAL A 109 2.81 6.35 13.25
CA VAL A 109 1.86 6.22 12.15
C VAL A 109 1.01 4.98 12.34
N VAL A 110 -0.28 5.08 12.06
CA VAL A 110 -1.21 3.94 12.05
C VAL A 110 -1.29 3.41 10.63
N ILE A 111 -1.05 2.13 10.45
CA ILE A 111 -1.05 1.44 9.17
C ILE A 111 -2.32 0.62 9.10
N ASN A 112 -3.18 0.96 8.15
CA ASN A 112 -4.49 0.30 7.99
C ASN A 112 -4.45 -0.77 6.89
N SER A 113 -3.43 -0.75 6.02
CA SER A 113 -3.34 -1.67 4.89
C SER A 113 -1.88 -1.93 4.50
N TRP A 114 -1.58 -3.17 4.11
CA TRP A 114 -0.27 -3.54 3.60
C TRP A 114 -0.09 -3.02 2.18
N GLY A 115 0.93 -2.20 1.96
CA GLY A 115 1.18 -1.56 0.67
C GLY A 115 2.65 -1.55 0.27
N ILE A 116 2.91 -1.03 -0.93
CA ILE A 116 4.28 -0.70 -1.37
C ILE A 116 4.85 0.39 -0.46
N GLU A 117 4.04 1.37 -0.08
CA GLU A 117 4.46 2.50 0.76
C GLU A 117 4.90 2.04 2.15
N VAL A 118 4.20 1.07 2.76
CA VAL A 118 4.59 0.47 4.06
C VAL A 118 5.94 -0.22 3.94
N ARG A 119 6.12 -1.07 2.91
CA ARG A 119 7.38 -1.77 2.68
C ARG A 119 8.53 -0.79 2.47
N ARG A 120 8.33 0.25 1.66
CA ARG A 120 9.33 1.29 1.41
C ARG A 120 9.71 2.06 2.68
N LEU A 121 8.73 2.35 3.53
CA LEU A 121 8.96 3.00 4.83
C LEU A 121 9.80 2.09 5.73
N LEU A 122 9.43 0.81 5.83
CA LEU A 122 10.15 -0.17 6.64
C LEU A 122 11.57 -0.43 6.12
N ASP A 123 11.77 -0.55 4.81
CA ASP A 123 13.11 -0.68 4.20
C ASP A 123 13.99 0.51 4.57
N ARG A 124 13.51 1.75 4.37
CA ARG A 124 14.27 2.94 4.73
C ARG A 124 14.65 2.99 6.21
N LEU A 125 13.74 2.57 7.08
CA LEU A 125 13.98 2.52 8.52
C LEU A 125 14.96 1.42 8.89
N ALA A 126 14.84 0.25 8.28
CA ALA A 126 15.76 -0.85 8.47
C ALA A 126 17.17 -0.50 7.98
N GLU A 127 17.29 0.13 6.81
CA GLU A 127 18.55 0.67 6.30
C GLU A 127 19.15 1.71 7.26
N PHE A 128 18.33 2.61 7.80
CA PHE A 128 18.79 3.65 8.73
C PHE A 128 19.33 3.09 10.04
N VAL A 129 18.71 2.04 10.60
CA VAL A 129 19.13 1.46 11.89
C VAL A 129 20.29 0.47 11.73
N LEU A 130 20.46 -0.13 10.54
CA LEU A 130 21.57 -1.04 10.26
C LEU A 130 22.90 -0.33 9.91
N LEU A 131 22.86 0.97 9.65
CA LEU A 131 24.02 1.81 9.29
C LEU A 131 24.61 2.54 10.49
#